data_AF-A0A0A1VQ76-F1
#
_entry.id   AF-A0A0A1VQ76-F1
#
_cell.length_a   1.000
_cell.length_b   1.000
_cell.length_c   1.000
_cell.angle_alpha   90.00
_cell.angle_beta   90.00
_cell.angle_gamma   90.00
#
_symmetry.space_group_name_H-M   'P 1'
#
loop_
_entity.id
_entity.type
_entity.pdbx_description
1 polymer ?
#
loop_
_entity_poly.entity_id
_entity_poly.type
_entity_poly.pdbx_seq_one_letter_code
_entity_poly.pdbx_strand_id
1 'polypeptide(L)'
;MITIYQLKPAFQKILSPLVKQLAKQGITANQITTSAAVLSVLMGIAIVLWHCQRWLLLLMPLVLFMRIALNAIDGMLVRSPIW
;
A
#
# COMPACT_ATOMS: atom_id res chain seq x y z
N MET A 1 5.89 22.36 15.22
CA MET A 1 5.20 22.47 13.92
C MET A 1 5.29 21.13 13.22
N ILE A 2 4.15 20.51 12.88
CA ILE A 2 4.14 19.30 12.03
C ILE A 2 4.42 19.77 10.61
N THR A 3 5.60 19.44 10.10
CA THR A 3 5.97 19.65 8.71
C THR A 3 5.80 18.35 7.93
N ILE A 4 5.59 18.44 6.61
CA ILE A 4 5.42 17.28 5.71
C ILE A 4 6.56 16.25 5.87
N TYR A 5 7.76 16.72 6.23
CA TYR A 5 8.92 15.88 6.53
C TYR A 5 8.74 14.91 7.70
N GLN A 6 7.89 15.24 8.69
CA GLN A 6 7.62 14.38 9.84
C GLN A 6 6.52 13.35 9.58
N LEU A 7 5.68 13.59 8.57
CA LEU A 7 4.54 12.73 8.26
C LEU A 7 4.98 11.37 7.71
N LYS A 8 6.01 11.36 6.86
CA LYS A 8 6.62 10.14 6.29
C LYS A 8 7.15 9.19 7.37
N PRO A 9 8.06 9.60 8.28
CA PRO A 9 8.55 8.70 9.33
C PRO A 9 7.46 8.29 10.33
N ALA A 10 6.48 9.14 10.62
CA ALA A 10 5.35 8.77 11.47
C ALA A 10 4.48 7.67 10.83
N PHE A 11 4.16 7.81 9.54
CA PHE A 11 3.42 6.79 8.78
C PHE A 11 4.19 5.46 8.70
N GLN A 12 5.50 5.52 8.43
CA GLN A 12 6.36 4.33 8.42
C GLN A 12 6.46 3.67 9.80
N LYS A 13 6.45 4.45 10.89
CA LYS A 13 6.43 3.90 12.26
C LYS A 13 5.16 3.08 12.52
N ILE A 14 4.02 3.51 12.00
CA ILE A 14 2.74 2.78 12.09
C ILE A 14 2.81 1.45 11.32
N LEU A 15 3.46 1.44 10.14
CA LEU A 15 3.58 0.25 9.29
C LEU A 15 4.71 -0.71 9.72
N SER A 16 5.70 -0.24 10.47
CA SER A 16 6.86 -1.02 10.92
C SER A 16 6.54 -2.39 11.54
N PRO A 17 5.57 -2.55 12.47
CA PRO A 17 5.25 -3.88 13.01
C PRO A 17 4.74 -4.84 11.94
N LEU A 18 3.94 -4.36 10.99
CA LEU A 18 3.44 -5.17 9.87
C LEU A 18 4.60 -5.58 8.95
N VAL A 19 5.47 -4.64 8.57
CA VAL A 19 6.66 -4.92 7.75
C VAL A 19 7.53 -6.00 8.39
N LYS A 20 7.73 -5.95 9.72
CA LYS A 20 8.49 -6.99 10.45
C LYS A 20 7.81 -8.35 10.42
N GLN A 21 6.49 -8.41 10.52
CA GLN A 21 5.75 -9.68 10.40
C GLN A 21 5.86 -10.27 9.00
N LEU A 22 5.71 -9.43 7.97
CA LEU A 22 5.85 -9.83 6.56
C LEU A 22 7.27 -10.34 6.27
N ALA A 23 8.29 -9.63 6.75
CA ALA A 23 9.69 -10.03 6.61
C ALA A 23 9.96 -11.39 7.28
N LYS A 24 9.45 -11.60 8.51
CA LYS A 24 9.56 -12.90 9.22
C LYS A 24 8.89 -14.05 8.49
N GLN A 25 7.85 -13.77 7.69
CA GLN A 25 7.16 -14.76 6.85
C GLN A 25 7.88 -15.00 5.51
N GLY A 26 9.01 -14.33 5.26
CA GLY A 26 9.74 -14.42 3.98
C GLY A 26 9.03 -13.72 2.83
N ILE A 27 8.07 -12.83 3.10
CA ILE A 27 7.36 -12.09 2.05
C ILE A 27 8.30 -11.05 1.46
N THR A 28 8.44 -11.08 0.14
CA THR A 28 9.36 -10.21 -0.61
C THR A 28 8.68 -8.91 -1.02
N ALA A 29 9.49 -7.86 -1.24
CA ALA A 29 9.04 -6.59 -1.79
C ALA A 29 8.24 -6.77 -3.10
N ASN A 30 8.75 -7.60 -4.02
CA ASN A 30 8.08 -7.90 -5.29
C ASN A 30 6.66 -8.47 -5.12
N GLN A 31 6.41 -9.29 -4.10
CA GLN A 31 5.06 -9.80 -3.82
C GLN A 31 4.11 -8.68 -3.39
N ILE A 32 4.60 -7.75 -2.58
CA ILE A 32 3.84 -6.55 -2.17
C ILE A 32 3.54 -5.66 -3.38
N THR A 33 4.55 -5.35 -4.20
CA THR A 33 4.36 -4.57 -5.42
C THR A 33 3.36 -5.23 -6.39
N THR A 34 3.45 -6.54 -6.57
CA THR A 34 2.52 -7.29 -7.43
C THR A 34 1.10 -7.25 -6.87
N SER A 35 0.92 -7.43 -5.55
CA SER A 35 -0.41 -7.32 -4.93
C SER A 35 -1.02 -5.92 -5.07
N ALA A 36 -0.22 -4.86 -4.97
CA ALA A 36 -0.66 -3.49 -5.18
C ALA A 36 -1.08 -3.24 -6.64
N ALA A 37 -0.37 -3.84 -7.61
CA ALA A 37 -0.74 -3.80 -9.02
C ALA A 37 -2.06 -4.54 -9.28
N VAL A 38 -2.22 -5.75 -8.74
CA VAL A 38 -3.46 -6.54 -8.83
C VAL A 38 -4.64 -5.76 -8.24
N LEU A 39 -4.49 -5.17 -7.05
CA LEU A 39 -5.53 -4.34 -6.43
C LEU A 39 -5.94 -3.16 -7.34
N SER A 40 -4.96 -2.53 -8.01
CA SER A 40 -5.21 -1.41 -8.93
C SER A 40 -6.00 -1.86 -10.16
N VAL A 41 -5.64 -3.00 -10.73
CA VAL A 41 -6.33 -3.59 -11.88
C VAL A 41 -7.75 -4.00 -11.51
N LEU A 42 -7.94 -4.66 -10.36
CA LEU A 42 -9.27 -5.04 -9.87
C LEU A 42 -10.18 -3.82 -9.65
N MET A 43 -9.66 -2.73 -9.11
CA MET A 43 -10.42 -1.49 -8.98
C MET A 43 -10.80 -0.91 -10.35
N GLY A 44 -9.87 -0.91 -11.31
CA GLY A 44 -10.15 -0.48 -12.69
C GLY A 44 -11.24 -1.34 -13.36
N ILE A 45 -11.15 -2.66 -13.23
CA ILE A 45 -12.16 -3.59 -13.73
C ILE A 45 -13.51 -3.33 -13.08
N ALA A 46 -13.56 -3.14 -11.75
CA ALA A 46 -14.80 -2.86 -11.05
C ALA A 46 -15.47 -1.56 -11.55
N ILE A 47 -14.69 -0.50 -11.78
CA ILE A 47 -15.21 0.76 -12.35
C ILE A 47 -15.78 0.54 -13.76
N VAL A 48 -15.12 -0.25 -14.60
CA VAL A 48 -15.59 -0.54 -15.96
C VAL A 48 -16.87 -1.37 -15.94
N LEU A 49 -16.93 -2.43 -15.12
CA LEU A 49 -18.09 -3.33 -15.05
C LEU A 49 -19.32 -2.64 -14.42
N TRP A 50 -19.13 -1.78 -13.43
CA TRP A 50 -20.20 -1.06 -12.74
C TRP A 50 -20.16 0.44 -13.01
N HIS A 51 -19.91 0.83 -14.26
CA HIS A 51 -19.76 2.24 -14.65
C HIS A 51 -20.98 3.14 -14.32
N CYS A 52 -22.19 2.57 -14.25
CA CYS A 52 -23.39 3.32 -13.82
C CYS A 52 -23.43 3.61 -12.31
N GLN A 53 -22.66 2.88 -11.50
CA GLN A 53 -22.66 2.95 -10.05
C GLN A 53 -21.56 3.89 -9.55
N ARG A 54 -21.85 5.20 -9.53
CA ARG A 54 -20.89 6.26 -9.14
C ARG A 54 -20.32 6.10 -7.73
N TRP A 55 -20.99 5.37 -6.85
CA TRP A 55 -20.51 5.10 -5.49
C TRP A 55 -19.19 4.31 -5.48
N LEU A 56 -18.86 3.53 -6.54
CA LEU A 56 -17.55 2.88 -6.66
C LEU A 56 -16.40 3.88 -6.64
N LEU A 57 -16.61 5.12 -7.11
CA LEU A 57 -15.59 6.17 -7.05
C LEU A 57 -15.25 6.55 -5.61
N LEU A 58 -16.14 6.32 -4.65
CA LEU A 58 -15.87 6.54 -3.22
C LEU A 58 -14.93 5.49 -2.63
N LEU A 59 -14.79 4.32 -3.28
CA LEU A 59 -13.77 3.33 -2.92
C LEU A 59 -12.39 3.73 -3.45
N MET A 60 -12.30 4.64 -4.42
CA MET A 60 -11.02 5.04 -5.02
C MET A 60 -10.06 5.65 -4.00
N PRO A 61 -10.44 6.62 -3.14
CA PRO A 61 -9.56 7.11 -2.08
C PRO A 61 -9.04 6.00 -1.17
N LEU A 62 -9.88 5.01 -0.84
CA LEU A 62 -9.48 3.87 0.00
C LEU A 62 -8.44 2.99 -0.70
N VAL A 63 -8.67 2.65 -1.97
CA VAL A 63 -7.73 1.87 -2.77
C VAL A 63 -6.41 2.62 -2.97
N LEU A 64 -6.46 3.92 -3.26
CA LEU A 64 -5.27 4.75 -3.39
C LEU A 64 -4.50 4.87 -2.06
N PHE A 65 -5.21 4.98 -0.94
CA PHE A 65 -4.59 4.95 0.38
C PHE A 65 -3.89 3.62 0.65
N MET A 66 -4.55 2.49 0.34
CA MET A 66 -3.91 1.17 0.41
C MET A 66 -2.69 1.09 -0.50
N ARG A 67 -2.74 1.64 -1.71
CA ARG A 67 -1.57 1.68 -2.61
C ARG A 67 -0.41 2.45 -1.99
N ILE A 68 -0.67 3.61 -1.37
CA ILE A 68 0.37 4.40 -0.70
C ILE A 68 0.99 3.57 0.45
N ALA A 69 0.17 2.85 1.22
CA ALA A 69 0.64 1.97 2.29
C ALA A 69 1.50 0.80 1.76
N LEU A 70 1.02 0.07 0.76
CA LEU A 70 1.73 -1.06 0.15
C LEU A 70 3.06 -0.62 -0.48
N ASN A 71 3.08 0.53 -1.15
CA ASN A 71 4.30 1.07 -1.76
C ASN A 71 5.31 1.52 -0.69
N ALA A 72 4.84 2.00 0.47
CA ALA A 72 5.71 2.29 1.61
C ALA A 72 6.28 1.01 2.23
N ILE A 73 5.48 -0.07 2.35
CA ILE A 73 5.92 -1.38 2.85
C ILE A 73 6.99 -1.97 1.93
N ASP A 74 6.77 -1.97 0.62
CA ASP A 74 7.73 -2.43 -0.38
C ASP A 74 9.11 -1.76 -0.21
N GLY A 75 9.13 -0.42 -0.18
CA GLY A 75 10.37 0.34 0.01
C GLY A 75 11.03 0.11 1.38
N MET A 76 10.25 -0.21 2.42
CA MET A 76 10.76 -0.56 3.75
C MET A 76 11.37 -1.98 3.79
N LEU A 77 10.80 -2.93 3.04
CA LEU A 77 11.35 -4.29 2.91
C LEU A 77 12.68 -4.28 2.17
N VAL A 78 12.82 -3.50 1.09
CA VAL A 78 14.08 -3.36 0.35
C VAL A 78 15.19 -2.70 1.19
N ARG A 79 14.82 -1.70 2.02
CA ARG A 79 15.78 -0.91 2.80
C ARG A 79 16.16 -1.55 4.14
N SER A 80 15.62 -2.72 4.48
CA SER A 80 15.96 -3.44 5.71
C SER A 80 16.72 -4.73 5.35
N PRO A 81 18.04 -4.69 5.06
CA PRO A 81 18.75 -5.86 4.56
C PRO A 81 19.00 -6.93 5.63
N ILE A 82 18.60 -6.69 6.89
CA ILE A 82 19.02 -7.49 8.05
C ILE A 82 17.86 -7.57 9.06
N TRP A 83 16.78 -8.22 8.65
CA TRP A 83 15.97 -9.17 9.42
C TRP A 83 15.45 -10.20 8.44
#